data_AF-A0A7J9JVK8-F1
#
_entry.id   AF-A0A7J9JVK8-F1
#
_cell.length_a   1.000
_cell.length_b   1.000
_cell.length_c   1.000
_cell.angle_alpha   90.00
_cell.angle_beta   90.00
_cell.angle_gamma   90.00
#
_symmetry.space_group_name_H-M   'P 1'
#
loop_
_entity.id
_entity.type
_entity.pdbx_description
1 polymer ?
#
loop_
_entity_poly.entity_id
_entity_poly.type
_entity_poly.pdbx_seq_one_letter_code
_entity_poly.pdbx_strand_id
1 'polypeptide(L)'
;MTSEHQYISRKDEGERVIVFERGNLVFVFNFHWHESYGSYRVGCSKPGKYKIVLDSDDLLFGGFNRLNHDVEFFSTEGWYDNRPRSLLVYAPNRTAVVYALVEDEPKATGNLQLTENVKNC
;
A
#
# COMPACT_ATOMS: atom_id res chain seq x y z
N MET A 1 -10.40 0.45 -21.20
CA MET A 1 -9.09 0.63 -20.52
C MET A 1 -9.04 -0.31 -19.32
N THR A 2 -8.55 -1.53 -19.52
CA THR A 2 -8.35 -2.52 -18.46
C THR A 2 -6.85 -2.58 -18.16
N SER A 3 -6.48 -2.59 -16.88
CA SER A 3 -5.09 -2.82 -16.47
C SER A 3 -4.72 -4.26 -16.85
N GLU A 4 -3.51 -4.47 -17.38
CA GLU A 4 -3.02 -5.82 -17.71
C GLU A 4 -2.91 -6.71 -16.47
N HIS A 5 -2.55 -6.11 -15.32
CA HIS A 5 -2.49 -6.84 -14.04
C HIS A 5 -3.80 -6.73 -13.26
N GLN A 6 -4.39 -7.89 -12.96
CA GLN A 6 -5.51 -8.06 -12.04
C GLN A 6 -5.33 -9.38 -11.29
N TYR A 7 -5.34 -9.35 -9.95
CA TYR A 7 -5.17 -10.54 -9.13
C TYR A 7 -6.00 -10.45 -7.85
N ILE A 8 -6.85 -11.44 -7.57
CA ILE A 8 -7.60 -11.51 -6.31
C ILE A 8 -6.78 -12.36 -5.34
N SER A 9 -6.21 -11.74 -4.31
CA SER A 9 -5.42 -12.46 -3.30
C SER A 9 -6.32 -13.11 -2.26
N ARG A 10 -7.38 -12.42 -1.82
CA ARG A 10 -8.26 -12.93 -0.75
C ARG A 10 -9.73 -12.65 -1.03
N LYS A 11 -10.57 -13.63 -0.69
CA LYS A 11 -12.02 -13.57 -0.68
C LYS A 11 -12.53 -14.41 0.50
N ASP A 12 -12.47 -13.82 1.69
CA ASP A 12 -12.84 -14.52 2.92
C ASP A 12 -14.28 -14.21 3.32
N GLU A 13 -15.12 -15.24 3.40
CA GLU A 13 -16.54 -15.12 3.76
C GLU A 13 -16.76 -14.94 5.27
N GLY A 14 -15.85 -15.43 6.10
CA GLY A 14 -15.94 -15.35 7.56
C GLY A 14 -15.58 -13.95 8.05
N GLU A 15 -14.39 -13.47 7.67
CA GLU A 15 -13.92 -12.12 7.94
C GLU A 15 -14.66 -11.08 7.08
N ARG A 16 -15.31 -11.51 5.98
CA ARG A 16 -15.96 -10.64 4.98
C ARG A 16 -15.00 -9.61 4.40
N VAL A 17 -13.76 -10.03 4.18
CA VAL A 17 -12.70 -9.20 3.61
C VAL A 17 -12.37 -9.68 2.20
N ILE A 18 -12.32 -8.72 1.29
CA ILE A 18 -11.91 -8.94 -0.09
C ILE A 18 -10.65 -8.12 -0.34
N VAL A 19 -9.62 -8.79 -0.85
CA VAL A 19 -8.36 -8.16 -1.23
C VAL A 19 -8.05 -8.52 -2.67
N PHE A 20 -7.75 -7.50 -3.47
CA PHE A 20 -7.25 -7.70 -4.82
C PHE A 20 -6.28 -6.60 -5.23
N GLU A 21 -5.51 -6.91 -6.25
CA GLU A 21 -4.58 -6.01 -6.91
C GLU A 21 -5.09 -5.67 -8.30
N ARG A 22 -4.89 -4.41 -8.71
CA ARG A 22 -5.10 -3.98 -10.09
C ARG A 22 -4.05 -2.94 -10.46
N GLY A 23 -3.18 -3.27 -11.42
CA GLY A 23 -2.02 -2.45 -11.74
C GLY A 23 -1.05 -2.34 -10.56
N ASN A 24 -0.70 -1.11 -10.16
CA ASN A 24 0.17 -0.83 -9.00
C ASN A 24 -0.60 -0.56 -7.70
N LEU A 25 -1.88 -0.90 -7.67
CA LEU A 25 -2.79 -0.63 -6.56
C LEU A 25 -3.19 -1.92 -5.86
N VAL A 26 -3.28 -1.85 -4.54
CA VAL A 26 -3.82 -2.89 -3.66
C VAL A 26 -5.12 -2.37 -3.06
N PHE A 27 -6.20 -3.11 -3.24
CA PHE A 27 -7.53 -2.78 -2.75
C PHE A 27 -7.86 -3.68 -1.57
N VAL A 28 -8.33 -3.07 -0.48
CA VAL A 28 -8.77 -3.77 0.73
C VAL A 28 -10.20 -3.33 1.04
N PHE A 29 -11.13 -4.28 0.97
CA PHE A 29 -12.53 -4.06 1.30
C PHE A 29 -12.87 -4.87 2.54
N ASN A 30 -13.32 -4.20 3.60
CA ASN A 30 -13.86 -4.85 4.77
C ASN A 30 -15.38 -4.67 4.78
N PHE A 31 -16.12 -5.72 4.40
CA PHE A 31 -17.59 -5.76 4.44
C PHE A 31 -18.14 -6.29 5.76
N HIS A 32 -17.28 -6.51 6.75
CA HIS A 32 -17.72 -6.89 8.07
C HIS A 32 -18.55 -5.76 8.69
N TRP A 33 -19.72 -6.12 9.21
CA TRP A 33 -20.69 -5.22 9.83
C TRP A 33 -20.20 -4.56 11.12
N HIS A 34 -19.44 -5.29 11.95
CA HIS A 34 -19.01 -4.82 13.28
C HIS A 34 -17.47 -4.83 13.48
N GLU A 35 -16.83 -5.99 13.28
CA GLU A 35 -15.39 -6.18 13.45
C GLU A 35 -14.49 -5.31 12.56
N SER A 36 -13.47 -4.75 13.20
CA SER A 36 -12.37 -4.02 12.57
C SER A 36 -11.06 -4.76 12.86
N TYR A 37 -10.15 -4.81 11.89
CA TYR A 37 -8.93 -5.60 12.00
C TYR A 37 -7.70 -4.70 12.12
N GLY A 38 -7.01 -4.74 13.27
CA GLY A 38 -5.83 -3.92 13.62
C GLY A 38 -4.60 -4.13 12.75
N SER A 39 -4.15 -5.38 12.68
CA SER A 39 -2.91 -5.80 12.00
C SER A 39 -3.25 -6.81 10.90
N TYR A 40 -4.14 -6.42 10.00
CA TYR A 40 -4.62 -7.31 8.94
C TYR A 40 -3.54 -7.52 7.89
N ARG A 41 -3.22 -8.77 7.60
CA ARG A 41 -2.18 -9.13 6.64
C ARG A 41 -2.75 -9.23 5.25
N VAL A 42 -2.13 -8.53 4.30
CA VAL A 42 -2.60 -8.37 2.93
C VAL A 42 -1.46 -8.76 1.99
N GLY A 43 -1.70 -9.69 1.07
CA GLY A 43 -0.69 -10.11 0.10
C GLY A 43 -0.40 -9.03 -0.96
N CYS A 44 0.88 -8.85 -1.32
CA CYS A 44 1.29 -7.92 -2.38
C CYS A 44 2.37 -8.50 -3.32
N SER A 45 2.38 -8.09 -4.61
CA SER A 45 3.46 -8.47 -5.55
C SER A 45 4.76 -7.71 -5.32
N LYS A 46 4.65 -6.38 -5.34
CA LYS A 46 5.78 -5.48 -5.54
C LYS A 46 6.36 -5.10 -4.18
N PRO A 47 7.69 -5.21 -3.98
CA PRO A 47 8.32 -4.68 -2.79
C PRO A 47 8.29 -3.15 -2.82
N GLY A 48 8.20 -2.54 -1.66
CA GLY A 48 8.38 -1.10 -1.49
C GLY A 48 7.48 -0.50 -0.42
N LYS A 49 7.31 0.82 -0.53
CA LYS A 49 6.46 1.63 0.32
C LYS A 49 5.10 1.81 -0.34
N TYR A 50 4.05 1.66 0.43
CA TYR A 50 2.68 1.89 0.01
C TYR A 50 2.08 3.07 0.79
N LYS A 51 1.28 3.87 0.11
CA LYS A 51 0.52 4.99 0.70
C LYS A 51 -0.96 4.84 0.38
N ILE A 52 -1.80 5.33 1.28
CA ILE A 52 -3.24 5.41 1.07
C ILE A 52 -3.49 6.47 -0.01
N VAL A 53 -4.17 6.08 -1.09
CA VAL A 53 -4.58 6.99 -2.18
C VAL A 53 -6.08 7.20 -2.24
N LEU A 54 -6.85 6.30 -1.65
CA LEU A 54 -8.28 6.43 -1.48
C LEU A 54 -8.67 5.79 -0.16
N ASP A 55 -9.47 6.50 0.61
CA ASP A 55 -10.02 6.06 1.87
C ASP A 55 -11.50 6.42 1.92
N SER A 56 -12.40 5.42 1.92
CA SER A 56 -13.84 5.67 2.06
C SER A 56 -14.24 6.16 3.45
N ASP A 57 -13.39 5.96 4.46
CA ASP A 57 -13.65 6.36 5.85
C ASP A 57 -13.26 7.82 6.12
N ASP A 58 -12.74 8.56 5.15
CA ASP A 58 -12.43 9.99 5.28
C ASP A 58 -13.72 10.81 5.57
N LEU A 59 -13.59 11.89 6.35
CA LEU A 59 -14.65 12.87 6.61
C LEU A 59 -15.24 13.42 5.31
N LEU A 60 -14.45 13.58 4.26
CA LEU A 60 -14.92 14.05 2.95
C LEU A 60 -16.04 13.17 2.38
N PHE A 61 -15.97 11.86 2.64
CA PHE A 61 -16.97 10.89 2.20
C PHE A 61 -18.01 10.57 3.29
N GLY A 62 -17.98 11.28 4.41
CA GLY A 62 -18.87 11.06 5.56
C GLY A 62 -18.48 9.88 6.45
N GLY A 63 -17.22 9.44 6.39
CA GLY A 63 -16.67 8.42 7.27
C GLY A 63 -16.22 8.96 8.64
N PHE A 64 -15.51 8.12 9.39
CA PHE A 64 -15.09 8.42 10.77
C PHE A 64 -13.64 8.91 10.91
N ASN A 65 -12.89 8.99 9.82
CA ASN A 65 -11.49 9.41 9.75
C ASN A 65 -10.57 8.62 10.68
N ARG A 66 -10.70 7.29 10.69
CA ARG A 66 -9.95 6.41 11.58
C ARG A 66 -8.55 6.08 11.07
N LEU A 67 -8.28 6.33 9.78
CA LEU A 67 -7.01 6.06 9.13
C LEU A 67 -6.18 7.33 9.06
N ASN A 68 -4.87 7.19 9.29
CA ASN A 68 -3.92 8.29 9.11
C ASN A 68 -3.26 8.17 7.74
N HIS A 69 -3.48 9.15 6.88
CA HIS A 69 -2.96 9.17 5.50
C HIS A 69 -1.46 9.47 5.40
N ASP A 70 -0.84 9.99 6.45
CA ASP A 70 0.61 10.25 6.49
C ASP A 70 1.44 8.99 6.77
N VAL A 71 0.79 7.88 7.13
CA VAL A 71 1.46 6.62 7.46
C VAL A 71 1.95 5.91 6.20
N GLU A 72 3.21 5.50 6.22
CA GLU A 72 3.81 4.68 5.17
C GLU A 72 3.73 3.19 5.54
N PHE A 73 3.28 2.38 4.59
CA PHE A 73 3.13 0.93 4.76
C PHE A 73 4.27 0.21 4.03
N PHE A 74 5.08 -0.55 4.75
CA PHE A 74 6.21 -1.27 4.19
C PHE A 74 5.84 -2.71 3.85
N SER A 75 6.23 -3.17 2.67
CA SER A 75 6.10 -4.59 2.31
C SER A 75 7.15 -5.44 3.03
N THR A 76 6.71 -6.56 3.60
CA THR A 76 7.59 -7.57 4.21
C THR A 76 7.63 -8.82 3.32
N GLU A 77 8.82 -9.40 3.17
CA GLU A 77 9.00 -10.69 2.50
C GLU A 77 8.28 -11.81 3.27
N GLY A 78 7.62 -12.71 2.54
CA GLY A 78 6.94 -13.84 3.14
C GLY A 78 5.68 -14.20 2.36
N TRP A 79 5.60 -15.47 1.97
CA TRP A 79 4.47 -16.00 1.22
C TRP A 79 3.17 -15.89 2.02
N TYR A 80 2.17 -15.25 1.42
CA TYR A 80 0.84 -15.08 1.99
C TYR A 80 -0.19 -14.89 0.88
N ASP A 81 -1.33 -15.57 0.94
CA ASP A 81 -2.43 -15.48 -0.05
C ASP A 81 -1.94 -15.54 -1.52
N ASN A 82 -1.04 -16.48 -1.80
CA ASN A 82 -0.40 -16.68 -3.11
C ASN A 82 0.41 -15.48 -3.64
N ARG A 83 0.85 -14.59 -2.75
CA ARG A 83 1.76 -13.48 -3.04
C ARG A 83 3.10 -13.70 -2.35
N PRO A 84 4.22 -13.27 -2.96
CA PRO A 84 5.54 -13.43 -2.37
C PRO A 84 5.77 -12.55 -1.13
N ARG A 85 4.97 -11.49 -0.98
CA ARG A 85 5.12 -10.47 0.06
C ARG A 85 3.78 -10.13 0.67
N SER A 86 3.83 -9.40 1.77
CA SER A 86 2.64 -8.91 2.46
C SER A 86 2.85 -7.55 3.11
N LEU A 87 1.75 -6.84 3.34
CA LEU A 87 1.66 -5.61 4.11
C LEU A 87 0.71 -5.82 5.29
N LEU A 88 0.96 -5.10 6.38
CA LEU A 88 0.09 -5.06 7.55
C LEU A 88 -0.68 -3.75 7.56
N VAL A 89 -2.00 -3.82 7.60
CA VAL A 89 -2.88 -2.64 7.55
C VAL A 89 -3.95 -2.71 8.62
N TYR A 90 -4.41 -1.53 9.02
CA TYR A 90 -5.65 -1.39 9.76
C TYR A 90 -6.81 -1.40 8.77
N ALA A 91 -7.76 -2.33 8.93
CA ALA A 91 -8.95 -2.45 8.10
C ALA A 91 -10.21 -2.23 8.95
N PRO A 92 -10.72 -0.99 9.04
CA PRO A 92 -11.94 -0.70 9.78
C PRO A 92 -13.18 -1.36 9.16
N ASN A 93 -14.20 -1.64 9.96
CA ASN A 93 -15.45 -2.23 9.49
C ASN A 93 -16.17 -1.33 8.47
N ARG A 94 -16.76 -1.95 7.43
CA ARG A 94 -17.52 -1.29 6.33
C ARG A 94 -16.71 -0.22 5.58
N THR A 95 -15.45 -0.49 5.29
CA THR A 95 -14.55 0.45 4.58
C THR A 95 -13.94 -0.16 3.33
N ALA A 96 -13.54 0.72 2.41
CA ALA A 96 -12.75 0.44 1.23
C ALA A 96 -11.53 1.36 1.23
N VAL A 97 -10.34 0.76 1.28
CA VAL A 97 -9.07 1.50 1.31
C VAL A 97 -8.21 1.01 0.15
N VAL A 98 -7.57 1.95 -0.53
CA VAL A 98 -6.69 1.67 -1.67
C VAL A 98 -5.30 2.17 -1.36
N TYR A 99 -4.33 1.28 -1.56
CA TYR A 99 -2.92 1.53 -1.35
C TYR A 99 -2.20 1.55 -2.69
N ALA A 100 -1.42 2.60 -2.96
CA ALA A 100 -0.55 2.68 -4.13
C ALA A 100 0.90 2.50 -3.73
N LEU A 101 1.66 1.79 -4.57
CA LEU A 101 3.11 1.74 -4.45
C LEU A 101 3.66 3.15 -4.72
N VAL A 102 4.47 3.66 -3.79
CA VAL A 102 5.23 4.90 -3.97
C VAL A 102 6.41 4.57 -4.87
N GLU A 103 6.40 5.13 -6.08
CA GLU A 103 7.58 5.15 -6.92
C GLU A 103 8.54 6.19 -6.32
N ASP A 104 9.67 5.72 -5.77
CA ASP A 104 10.73 6.64 -5.38
C ASP A 104 11.28 7.26 -6.68
N GLU A 105 10.97 8.53 -6.93
CA GLU A 105 11.67 9.32 -7.93
C GLU A 105 13.18 9.12 -7.70
N PRO A 106 13.98 8.77 -8.73
CA PRO A 106 15.40 8.62 -8.54
C PRO A 106 15.94 9.96 -8.04
N LYS A 107 16.36 10.01 -6.77
CA LYS A 107 17.12 11.14 -6.24
C LYS A 107 18.26 11.37 -7.23
N ALA A 108 18.23 12.50 -7.93
CA ALA A 108 19.30 12.86 -8.86
C ALA A 108 20.62 12.69 -8.11
N THR A 109 21.40 11.69 -8.52
CA THR A 109 22.74 11.45 -7.99
C THR A 109 23.55 12.69 -8.36
N GLY A 110 23.68 13.61 -7.40
CA GLY A 110 24.55 14.76 -7.54
C GLY A 110 25.97 14.24 -7.71
N ASN A 111 26.44 14.20 -8.95
CA ASN A 111 27.85 14.02 -9.28
C ASN A 111 28.61 15.24 -8.76
N LEU A 112 29.02 15.21 -7.49
CA LEU A 112 30.18 15.99 -7.05
C LEU A 112 31.42 15.26 -7.58
N GLN A 113 31.87 15.64 -8.77
CA GLN A 113 33.23 15.34 -9.21
C GLN A 113 34.20 16.08 -8.29
N LEU A 114 34.78 15.34 -7.34
CA LEU A 114 36.06 15.70 -6.75
C LEU A 114 37.15 15.33 -7.75
N THR A 115 37.78 16.32 -8.40
CA THR A 115 39.13 16.17 -8.95
C THR A 115 39.96 17.40 -8.62
N GLU A 116 40.86 17.20 -7.65
CA GLU A 116 42.28 17.63 -7.67
C GLU A 116 42.63 19.12 -7.48
N ASN A 117 42.86 19.47 -6.21
CA ASN A 117 44.14 19.96 -5.67
C ASN A 117 45.23 20.53 -6.63
N VAL A 118 45.59 21.80 -6.34
CA VAL A 118 46.93 22.44 -6.37
C VAL A 118 47.57 22.73 -7.74
N LYS A 119 47.71 24.04 -8.08
CA LYS A 119 48.98 24.76 -8.36
C LYS A 119 48.75 26.18 -8.94
N ASN A 120 49.24 27.18 -8.20
CA ASN A 120 49.87 28.44 -8.63
C ASN A 120 49.21 29.36 -9.70
N CYS A 121 48.73 30.53 -9.24
CA CYS A 121 49.16 31.86 -9.68
C CYS A 121 48.95 32.86 -8.54
#